data_AF-A0AAW9QCE1-F1
#
_entry.id   AF-A0AAW9QCE1-F1
#
_cell.length_a   1.000
_cell.length_b   1.000
_cell.length_c   1.000
_cell.angle_alpha   90.00
_cell.angle_beta   90.00
_cell.angle_gamma   90.00
#
_symmetry.space_group_name_H-M   'P 1'
#
loop_
_entity.id
_entity.type
_entity.pdbx_description
1 polymer ?
#
loop_
_entity_poly.entity_id
_entity_poly.type
_entity_poly.pdbx_seq_one_letter_code
_entity_poly.pdbx_strand_id
1 'polypeptide(L)'
;MSTMQHSAPPQWFGTTLAAHGFDARDFELERDPEPDLSAALGLQDSLMLVRRRSTGAVRFYLGASWLTAVSCDLAAGEFGRA
;
A
#
# COMPACT_ATOMS: atom_id res chain seq x y z
N MET A 1 7.20 11.54 -18.86
CA MET A 1 7.54 11.61 -17.41
C MET A 1 6.23 11.72 -16.66
N SER A 2 5.61 10.59 -16.34
CA SER A 2 4.37 10.57 -15.55
C SER A 2 4.71 10.93 -14.12
N THR A 3 4.03 11.93 -13.57
CA THR A 3 4.20 12.36 -12.19
C THR A 3 3.73 11.23 -11.27
N MET A 4 4.65 10.59 -10.54
CA MET A 4 4.34 9.56 -9.55
C MET A 4 3.43 10.16 -8.47
N GLN A 5 2.13 9.87 -8.50
CA GLN A 5 1.16 10.35 -7.52
C GLN A 5 1.07 9.38 -6.35
N HIS A 6 2.05 9.45 -5.45
CA HIS A 6 1.92 8.91 -4.11
C HIS A 6 0.78 9.65 -3.41
N SER A 7 -0.35 8.97 -3.22
CA SER A 7 -1.52 9.58 -2.61
C SER A 7 -1.49 9.34 -1.11
N ALA A 8 -1.90 10.34 -0.33
CA ALA A 8 -2.20 10.10 1.07
C ALA A 8 -3.27 8.99 1.17
N PRO A 9 -3.20 8.11 2.19
CA PRO A 9 -4.17 7.04 2.30
C PRO A 9 -5.60 7.60 2.38
N PRO A 10 -6.58 6.95 1.75
CA PRO A 10 -7.97 7.31 1.95
C PRO A 10 -8.36 7.10 3.42
N GLN A 11 -9.33 7.88 3.92
CA GLN A 11 -9.69 7.91 5.34
C GLN A 11 -10.00 6.53 5.93
N TRP A 12 -10.67 5.67 5.17
CA TRP A 12 -11.00 4.30 5.58
C TRP A 12 -9.75 3.41 5.77
N PHE A 13 -8.66 3.68 5.05
CA PHE A 13 -7.40 2.97 5.27
C PHE A 13 -6.69 3.51 6.51
N GLY A 14 -6.80 4.82 6.76
CA GLY A 14 -6.33 5.44 7.99
C GLY A 14 -6.92 4.80 9.24
N THR A 15 -8.21 4.43 9.22
CA THR A 15 -8.84 3.70 10.34
C THR A 15 -8.26 2.30 10.54
N THR A 16 -7.91 1.60 9.44
CA THR A 16 -7.22 0.30 9.54
C THR A 16 -5.84 0.46 10.16
N LEU A 17 -5.03 1.41 9.66
CA LEU A 17 -3.70 1.69 10.22
C LEU A 17 -3.76 2.04 11.71
N ALA A 18 -4.69 2.90 12.10
CA ALA A 18 -4.89 3.28 13.50
C ALA A 18 -5.30 2.09 14.37
N ALA A 19 -6.12 1.16 13.87
CA ALA A 19 -6.47 -0.07 14.58
C ALA A 19 -5.26 -0.98 14.86
N HIS A 20 -4.21 -0.88 14.03
CA HIS A 20 -2.92 -1.55 14.22
C HIS A 20 -1.88 -0.67 14.96
N GLY A 21 -2.25 0.51 15.44
CA GLY A 21 -1.39 1.42 16.22
C GLY A 21 -0.52 2.37 15.39
N PHE A 22 -0.68 2.43 14.07
CA PHE A 22 0.14 3.26 13.19
C PHE A 22 -0.45 4.66 12.95
N ASP A 23 0.43 5.65 12.74
CA ASP A 23 0.04 6.95 12.19
C ASP A 23 -0.19 6.84 10.68
N ALA A 24 -1.40 7.14 10.21
CA ALA A 24 -1.75 7.09 8.79
C ALA A 24 -0.88 8.01 7.91
N ARG A 25 -0.32 9.08 8.47
CA ARG A 25 0.57 10.01 7.74
C ARG A 25 1.96 9.42 7.48
N ASP A 26 2.31 8.34 8.17
CA ASP A 26 3.55 7.60 7.94
C ASP A 26 3.42 6.61 6.77
N PHE A 27 2.22 6.46 6.20
CA PHE A 27 1.96 5.54 5.11
C PHE A 27 1.60 6.26 3.80
N GLU A 28 1.96 5.63 2.70
CA GLU A 28 1.59 6.01 1.35
C GLU A 28 1.03 4.81 0.61
N LEU A 29 0.03 5.07 -0.23
CA LEU A 29 -0.52 4.09 -1.14
C LEU A 29 -0.38 4.60 -2.55
N GLU A 30 -0.01 3.70 -3.44
CA GLU A 30 0.06 3.97 -4.86
C GLU A 30 -0.63 2.85 -5.62
N ARG A 31 -1.66 3.21 -6.38
CA ARG A 31 -2.34 2.28 -7.26
C ARG A 31 -1.57 2.21 -8.56
N ASP A 32 -1.23 0.99 -8.93
CA ASP A 32 -0.55 0.63 -10.17
C ASP A 32 0.68 1.52 -10.48
N PRO A 33 1.72 1.48 -9.62
CA PRO A 33 2.94 2.28 -9.82
C PRO A 33 3.71 1.93 -11.09
N GLU A 34 3.48 0.74 -11.66
CA GLU A 34 4.17 0.21 -12.84
C GLU A 34 3.14 -0.18 -13.91
N PRO A 35 2.44 0.80 -14.51
CA PRO A 35 1.29 0.55 -15.38
C PRO A 35 1.65 -0.20 -16.67
N ASP A 36 2.86 0.00 -17.20
CA ASP A 36 3.32 -0.74 -18.38
C ASP A 36 3.57 -2.22 -18.07
N LEU A 37 4.11 -2.51 -16.88
CA LEU A 37 4.35 -3.87 -16.41
C LEU A 37 3.04 -4.56 -16.06
N SER A 38 2.14 -3.88 -15.34
CA SER A 38 0.83 -4.43 -15.00
C SER A 38 0.03 -4.73 -16.27
N ALA A 39 0.10 -3.86 -17.28
CA ALA A 39 -0.52 -4.09 -18.58
C ALA A 39 0.08 -5.30 -19.31
N ALA A 40 1.41 -5.43 -19.34
CA ALA A 40 2.09 -6.57 -19.96
C ALA A 40 1.74 -7.92 -19.31
N LEU A 41 1.40 -7.91 -18.01
CA LEU A 41 1.03 -9.10 -17.24
C LEU A 41 -0.49 -9.35 -17.19
N GLY A 42 -1.32 -8.47 -17.78
CA GLY A 42 -2.79 -8.57 -17.68
C GLY A 42 -3.34 -8.30 -16.28
N LEU A 43 -2.63 -7.48 -15.50
CA LEU A 43 -2.92 -7.12 -14.10
C LEU A 43 -3.26 -5.62 -13.96
N GLN A 44 -3.84 -5.01 -15.01
CA GLN A 44 -4.16 -3.58 -15.03
C GLN A 44 -4.96 -3.17 -13.80
N ASP A 45 -4.60 -2.05 -13.18
CA ASP A 45 -5.26 -1.48 -11.99
C ASP A 45 -5.33 -2.41 -10.76
N SER A 46 -4.62 -3.55 -10.81
CA SER A 46 -4.67 -4.61 -9.81
C SER A 46 -3.44 -4.63 -8.92
N LEU A 47 -2.43 -3.80 -9.20
CA LEU A 47 -1.26 -3.64 -8.35
C LEU A 47 -1.48 -2.50 -7.34
N MET A 48 -1.17 -2.76 -6.08
CA MET A 48 -1.16 -1.76 -5.02
C MET A 48 0.19 -1.78 -4.33
N LEU A 49 0.84 -0.64 -4.26
CA LEU A 49 2.05 -0.43 -3.47
C LEU A 49 1.65 0.22 -2.15
N VAL A 50 2.13 -0.32 -1.04
CA VAL A 50 2.01 0.29 0.29
C VAL A 50 3.41 0.52 0.84
N ARG A 51 3.68 1.75 1.26
CA ARG A 51 4.98 2.16 1.79
C ARG A 51 4.81 2.79 3.16
N ARG A 52 5.66 2.40 4.12
CA ARG A 52 5.85 3.13 5.38
C ARG A 52 7.08 4.03 5.28
N ARG A 53 6.91 5.34 5.46
CA ARG A 53 7.95 6.36 5.25
C ARG A 53 9.07 6.22 6.26
N SER A 54 8.75 6.09 7.55
CA SER A 54 9.74 6.06 8.64
C SER A 54 10.69 4.88 8.58
N THR A 55 10.25 3.72 8.08
CA THR A 55 11.06 2.50 8.00
C THR A 55 11.58 2.21 6.60
N GLY A 56 11.01 2.84 5.57
CA GLY A 56 11.29 2.51 4.17
C GLY A 56 10.71 1.16 3.74
N ALA A 57 9.89 0.50 4.56
CA ALA A 57 9.25 -0.76 4.20
C ALA A 57 8.28 -0.57 3.04
N VAL A 58 8.39 -1.43 2.01
CA VAL A 58 7.55 -1.41 0.80
C VAL A 58 6.99 -2.81 0.56
N ARG A 59 5.69 -2.88 0.25
CA ARG A 59 5.02 -4.11 -0.16
C ARG A 59 4.15 -3.87 -1.39
N PHE A 60 4.08 -4.89 -2.25
CA PHE A 60 3.23 -4.93 -3.42
C PHE A 60 2.13 -5.97 -3.20
N TYR A 61 0.91 -5.60 -3.54
CA TYR A 61 -0.26 -6.45 -3.42
C TYR A 61 -0.98 -6.53 -4.76
N LEU A 62 -1.50 -7.72 -5.06
CA LEU A 62 -2.23 -8.00 -6.29
C LEU A 62 -3.70 -8.27 -6.01
N GLY A 63 -4.57 -7.71 -6.86
CA GLY A 63 -5.98 -8.00 -6.95
C GLY A 63 -6.87 -7.33 -5.89
N ALA A 64 -8.15 -7.69 -5.89
CA ALA A 64 -9.18 -7.06 -5.07
C ALA A 64 -9.01 -7.30 -3.55
N SER A 65 -8.24 -8.32 -3.15
CA SER A 65 -8.00 -8.68 -1.75
C SER A 65 -6.81 -7.96 -1.10
N TRP A 66 -6.23 -6.96 -1.78
CA TRP A 66 -5.03 -6.26 -1.30
C TRP A 66 -5.19 -5.71 0.13
N LEU A 67 -6.38 -5.21 0.49
CA LEU A 67 -6.61 -4.65 1.81
C LEU A 67 -6.52 -5.71 2.93
N THR A 68 -7.07 -6.90 2.68
CA THR A 68 -6.97 -8.02 3.61
C THR A 68 -5.51 -8.45 3.77
N ALA A 69 -4.77 -8.52 2.66
CA ALA A 69 -3.35 -8.86 2.67
C ALA A 69 -2.51 -7.83 3.46
N VAL A 70 -2.76 -6.53 3.26
CA VAL A 70 -2.13 -5.47 4.05
C VAL A 70 -2.42 -5.62 5.54
N SER A 71 -3.67 -5.92 5.90
CA SER A 71 -4.07 -6.09 7.30
C SER A 71 -3.34 -7.28 7.96
N CYS A 72 -3.15 -8.38 7.21
CA CYS A 72 -2.34 -9.51 7.66
C CYS A 72 -0.88 -9.11 7.88
N ASP A 73 -0.28 -8.38 6.93
CA ASP A 73 1.11 -7.93 7.01
C ASP A 73 1.34 -6.92 8.15
N LEU A 74 0.39 -6.03 8.41
CA LEU A 74 0.40 -5.14 9.56
C LEU A 74 0.37 -5.94 10.88
N ALA A 75 -0.49 -6.95 10.98
CA ALA A 75 -0.57 -7.82 12.15
C ALA A 75 0.71 -8.68 12.34
N ALA A 76 1.32 -9.10 11.24
CA ALA A 76 2.56 -9.86 11.25
C ALA A 76 3.81 -8.99 11.55
N GLY A 77 3.68 -7.67 11.47
CA GLY A 77 4.79 -6.73 11.71
C GLY A 77 5.70 -6.53 10.50
N GLU A 78 5.23 -6.85 9.29
CA GLU A 78 6.00 -6.74 8.03
C GLU A 78 6.34 -5.30 7.65
N PHE A 79 5.63 -4.32 8.22
CA PHE A 79 5.92 -2.88 8.13
C PHE A 79 6.75 -2.35 9.32
N GLY A 80 7.31 -3.26 10.13
CA GLY A 80 7.86 -2.98 11.45
C GLY A 80 6.78 -2.85 12.52
N ARG A 81 7.20 -2.72 13.78
CA ARG A 81 6.27 -2.46 14.88
C ARG A 81 5.77 -1.01 14.85
N ALA A 82 4.56 -0.80 15.35
CA ALA A 82 3.99 0.54 15.57
C ALA A 82 4.84 1.33 16.56
#